data_AF-B9M4B8-F1
#
_entry.id   AF-B9M4B8-F1
#
_cell.length_a   1.000
_cell.length_b   1.000
_cell.length_c   1.000
_cell.angle_alpha   90.00
_cell.angle_beta   90.00
_cell.angle_gamma   90.00
#
_symmetry.space_group_name_H-M   'P 1'
#
loop_
_entity.id
_entity.type
_entity.pdbx_description
1 polymer ?
#
loop_
_entity_poly.entity_id
_entity_poly.type
_entity_poly.pdbx_seq_one_letter_code
_entity_poly.pdbx_strand_id
1 'polypeptide(L)'
;MKLPSRIKQHKAESDSYAILLYKLKNVGIFRNLTENDYGIDFEIEVLKGDQLTGRYVKVQVKSSEDLKIRKKDKVPTVGGIKDTTLNYWAELSLRVNVLAYAVDLKNENIYITKPMFWQATKLIDGSKRSKSIEFLPVDQYHSEVAGALTYAFALAPTASDIIHNHKVALKHLMEFIEFYVGTFHYDIHLPTDEPDVFRSFLDVCRILMWDMRYDKSAELSEEEQKCLLRYEYWAKQGNLIYDEIPHYVLQKPMKFLMPLFIKSVKRYNTRVLDARYYWLYNDCNYLRLVYECVMPEDLDSHEGIMRWGYDLRINGIKKPADFYMFLAETKKC
;
A
#
# COMPACT_ATOMS: atom_id res chain seq x y z
N MET A 1 -46.66 7.68 31.52
CA MET A 1 -45.21 7.95 31.53
C MET A 1 -44.63 7.39 30.24
N LYS A 2 -44.05 8.21 29.36
CA LYS A 2 -43.39 7.72 28.13
C LYS A 2 -41.91 7.57 28.42
N LEU A 3 -41.41 6.33 28.37
CA LEU A 3 -39.98 6.07 28.42
C LEU A 3 -39.33 6.53 27.10
N PRO A 4 -38.05 6.95 27.11
CA PRO A 4 -37.35 7.35 25.90
C PRO A 4 -37.29 6.19 24.90
N SER A 5 -37.54 6.48 23.63
CA SER A 5 -37.37 5.53 22.53
C SER A 5 -35.92 5.55 22.04
N ARG A 6 -35.41 4.37 21.67
CA ARG A 6 -34.06 4.25 21.11
C ARG A 6 -33.96 5.00 19.78
N ILE A 7 -32.92 5.82 19.63
CA ILE A 7 -32.65 6.55 18.38
C ILE A 7 -32.24 5.54 17.30
N LYS A 8 -32.76 5.69 16.07
CA LYS A 8 -32.50 4.77 14.93
C LYS A 8 -31.00 4.56 14.69
N GLN A 9 -30.19 5.60 14.83
CA GLN A 9 -28.74 5.53 14.69
C GLN A 9 -28.10 4.55 15.68
N HIS A 10 -28.44 4.65 16.97
CA HIS A 10 -27.92 3.73 18.00
C HIS A 10 -28.37 2.28 17.82
N LYS A 11 -29.50 2.07 17.14
CA LYS A 11 -29.92 0.73 16.74
C LYS A 11 -29.03 0.21 15.60
N ALA A 12 -28.84 1.01 14.55
CA ALA A 12 -27.99 0.65 13.40
C ALA A 12 -26.53 0.38 13.81
N GLU A 13 -25.96 1.18 14.72
CA GLU A 13 -24.62 0.98 15.29
C GLU A 13 -24.53 -0.38 16.02
N SER A 14 -25.50 -0.68 16.88
CA SER A 14 -25.57 -1.94 17.62
C SER A 14 -25.76 -3.17 16.72
N ASP A 15 -26.64 -3.06 15.72
CA ASP A 15 -26.95 -4.14 14.79
C ASP A 15 -25.74 -4.44 13.89
N SER A 16 -25.08 -3.40 13.36
CA SER A 16 -23.87 -3.56 12.54
C SER A 16 -22.70 -4.18 13.32
N TYR A 17 -22.53 -3.78 14.58
CA TYR A 17 -21.52 -4.36 15.46
C TYR A 17 -21.80 -5.84 15.73
N ALA A 18 -23.05 -6.23 15.99
CA ALA A 18 -23.43 -7.63 16.18
C ALA A 18 -23.15 -8.48 14.92
N ILE A 19 -23.47 -7.95 13.73
CA ILE A 19 -23.19 -8.63 12.45
C ILE A 19 -21.68 -8.84 12.27
N LEU A 20 -20.86 -7.82 12.53
CA LEU A 20 -19.40 -7.92 12.41
C LEU A 20 -18.83 -8.95 13.39
N LEU A 21 -19.21 -8.89 14.67
CA LEU A 21 -18.78 -9.86 15.66
C LEU A 21 -19.15 -11.29 15.25
N TYR A 22 -20.39 -11.51 14.81
CA TYR A 22 -20.85 -12.84 14.43
C TYR A 22 -20.12 -13.37 13.19
N LYS A 23 -20.02 -12.57 12.14
CA LYS A 23 -19.49 -12.99 10.84
C LYS A 23 -17.97 -13.01 10.78
N LEU A 24 -17.29 -12.21 11.61
CA LEU A 24 -15.83 -12.12 11.65
C LEU A 24 -15.22 -12.71 12.94
N LYS A 25 -15.99 -13.46 13.75
CA LYS A 25 -15.52 -14.07 15.01
C LYS A 25 -14.23 -14.88 14.90
N ASN A 26 -13.97 -15.50 13.74
CA ASN A 26 -12.79 -16.33 13.50
C ASN A 26 -11.57 -15.54 13.02
N VAL A 27 -11.72 -14.25 12.72
CA VAL A 27 -10.63 -13.40 12.24
C VAL A 27 -9.69 -13.02 13.36
N GLY A 28 -10.25 -12.74 14.54
CA GLY A 28 -9.48 -12.13 15.61
C GLY A 28 -10.29 -11.78 16.85
N ILE A 29 -9.58 -11.25 17.84
CA ILE A 29 -10.17 -10.69 19.05
C ILE A 29 -10.56 -9.24 18.80
N PHE A 30 -11.84 -8.94 18.98
CA PHE A 30 -12.38 -7.58 18.92
C PHE A 30 -12.15 -6.88 20.26
N ARG A 31 -11.41 -5.77 20.23
CA ARG A 31 -11.18 -4.93 21.39
C ARG A 31 -11.94 -3.63 21.21
N ASN A 32 -12.95 -3.45 22.05
CA ASN A 32 -13.73 -2.21 22.03
C ASN A 32 -12.88 -1.06 22.50
N LEU A 33 -12.94 0.02 21.73
CA LEU A 33 -12.46 1.31 22.17
C LEU A 33 -13.60 2.02 22.91
N THR A 34 -13.26 2.78 23.94
CA THR A 34 -14.27 3.49 24.74
C THR A 34 -14.87 4.65 23.93
N GLU A 35 -15.98 5.24 24.41
CA GLU A 35 -16.77 6.28 23.73
C GLU A 35 -15.98 7.55 23.28
N ASN A 36 -14.69 7.66 23.63
CA ASN A 36 -13.83 8.81 23.33
C ASN A 36 -12.88 8.62 22.12
N ASP A 37 -12.87 7.47 21.43
CA ASP A 37 -12.01 7.28 20.26
C ASP A 37 -12.64 7.87 18.99
N TYR A 38 -12.40 9.17 18.80
CA TYR A 38 -12.86 10.07 17.73
C TYR A 38 -12.83 9.50 16.29
N GLY A 39 -13.74 8.59 15.96
CA GLY A 39 -13.86 7.98 14.63
C GLY A 39 -13.07 6.69 14.45
N ILE A 40 -12.89 5.89 15.51
CA ILE A 40 -12.52 4.47 15.44
C ILE A 40 -13.43 3.72 16.43
N ASP A 41 -14.12 2.68 15.97
CA ASP A 41 -15.10 1.98 16.80
C ASP A 41 -14.48 0.81 17.58
N PHE A 42 -13.49 0.11 17.00
CA PHE A 42 -12.78 -0.97 17.68
C PHE A 42 -11.45 -1.32 17.00
N GLU A 43 -10.69 -2.21 17.64
CA GLU A 43 -9.52 -2.87 17.08
C GLU A 43 -9.79 -4.36 16.88
N ILE A 44 -9.17 -4.95 15.86
CA ILE A 44 -9.15 -6.41 15.67
C ILE A 44 -7.71 -6.87 15.74
N GLU A 45 -7.35 -7.64 16.78
CA GLU A 45 -6.10 -8.39 16.80
C GLU A 45 -6.29 -9.75 16.15
N VAL A 46 -5.51 -10.03 15.11
CA VAL A 46 -5.74 -11.22 14.26
C VAL A 46 -5.09 -12.47 14.83
N LEU A 47 -5.75 -13.61 14.59
CA LEU A 47 -5.34 -14.94 15.05
C LEU A 47 -4.73 -15.76 13.91
N LYS A 48 -3.71 -16.56 14.21
CA LYS A 48 -3.20 -17.61 13.30
C LYS A 48 -3.51 -18.97 13.91
N GLY A 49 -4.56 -19.63 13.40
CA GLY A 49 -5.19 -20.73 14.14
C GLY A 49 -5.77 -20.18 15.45
N ASP A 50 -5.42 -20.79 16.58
CA ASP A 50 -5.85 -20.34 17.91
C ASP A 50 -4.84 -19.42 18.63
N GLN A 51 -3.78 -18.97 17.94
CA GLN A 51 -2.73 -18.15 18.53
C GLN A 51 -2.82 -16.68 18.13
N LEU A 52 -2.65 -15.78 19.11
CA LEU A 52 -2.51 -14.35 18.87
C LEU A 52 -1.21 -14.05 18.11
N THR A 53 -1.31 -13.17 17.12
CA THR A 53 -0.18 -12.78 16.27
C THR A 53 0.53 -11.51 16.76
N GLY A 54 -0.07 -10.75 17.69
CA GLY A 54 0.37 -9.40 18.04
C GLY A 54 0.12 -8.35 16.94
N ARG A 55 -0.49 -8.74 15.80
CA ARG A 55 -0.83 -7.86 14.69
C ARG A 55 -2.29 -7.47 14.79
N TYR A 56 -2.59 -6.19 14.58
CA TYR A 56 -3.94 -5.68 14.70
C TYR A 56 -4.22 -4.56 13.71
N VAL A 57 -5.50 -4.27 13.51
CA VAL A 57 -5.99 -3.14 12.71
C VAL A 57 -6.94 -2.30 13.52
N LYS A 58 -6.95 -1.00 13.25
CA LYS A 58 -7.99 -0.08 13.75
C LYS A 58 -9.15 -0.02 12.76
N VAL A 59 -10.36 0.03 13.27
CA VAL A 59 -11.55 -0.12 12.44
C VAL A 59 -12.57 0.98 12.73
N GLN A 60 -13.05 1.62 11.66
CA GLN A 60 -14.30 2.39 11.67
C GLN A 60 -15.41 1.57 11.00
N VAL A 61 -16.59 1.54 11.58
CA VAL A 61 -17.82 0.99 11.04
C VAL A 61 -18.73 2.11 10.58
N LYS A 62 -19.38 1.89 9.44
CA LYS A 62 -20.51 2.67 8.94
C LYS A 62 -21.63 1.71 8.60
N SER A 63 -22.85 2.03 9.01
CA SER A 63 -24.02 1.18 8.78
C SER A 63 -25.09 1.92 7.99
N SER A 64 -25.73 1.25 7.04
CA SER A 64 -26.90 1.78 6.31
C SER A 64 -27.87 0.65 6.00
N GLU A 65 -29.17 0.95 5.99
CA GLU A 65 -30.21 0.05 5.47
C GLU A 65 -30.23 0.02 3.93
N ASP A 66 -29.72 1.08 3.29
CA ASP A 66 -29.58 1.19 1.84
C ASP A 66 -28.19 1.76 1.52
N LEU A 67 -27.22 0.88 1.30
CA LEU A 67 -25.85 1.27 0.98
C LEU A 67 -25.78 1.68 -0.50
N LYS A 68 -25.32 2.91 -0.76
CA LYS A 68 -25.20 3.42 -2.13
C LYS A 68 -24.07 2.69 -2.87
N ILE A 69 -24.46 1.82 -3.80
CA ILE A 69 -23.55 1.12 -4.71
C ILE A 69 -23.53 1.85 -6.05
N ARG A 70 -22.34 2.27 -6.48
CA ARG A 70 -22.15 2.92 -7.78
C ARG A 70 -22.34 1.90 -8.91
N LYS A 71 -23.28 2.17 -9.82
CA LYS A 71 -23.72 1.19 -10.84
C LYS A 71 -22.61 0.79 -11.82
N LYS A 72 -21.72 1.71 -12.18
CA LYS A 72 -20.69 1.55 -13.23
C LYS A 72 -19.63 0.51 -12.86
N ASP A 73 -19.16 0.55 -11.61
CA ASP A 73 -17.99 -0.20 -11.12
C ASP A 73 -18.32 -1.05 -9.89
N LYS A 74 -19.60 -1.08 -9.48
CA LYS A 74 -20.09 -1.85 -8.32
C LYS A 74 -19.37 -1.50 -7.02
N VAL A 75 -18.83 -0.29 -6.91
CA VAL A 75 -18.13 0.21 -5.71
C VAL A 75 -19.15 0.79 -4.72
N PRO A 76 -19.23 0.28 -3.48
CA PRO A 76 -19.98 0.94 -2.42
C PRO A 76 -19.29 2.23 -1.98
N THR A 77 -20.08 3.25 -1.65
CA THR A 77 -19.56 4.55 -1.19
C THR A 77 -20.27 5.03 0.06
N VAL A 78 -19.53 5.62 0.99
CA VAL A 78 -20.09 6.29 2.17
C VAL A 78 -19.61 7.74 2.21
N GLY A 79 -20.57 8.67 2.21
CA GLY A 79 -20.35 10.11 2.29
C GLY A 79 -20.33 10.66 3.71
N GLY A 80 -20.21 11.99 3.82
CA GLY A 80 -20.31 12.68 5.11
C GLY A 80 -19.02 12.71 5.94
N ILE A 81 -17.90 12.27 5.38
CA ILE A 81 -16.62 12.21 6.12
C ILE A 81 -15.95 13.58 6.10
N LYS A 82 -15.61 14.12 7.27
CA LYS A 82 -14.93 15.42 7.40
C LYS A 82 -13.43 15.28 7.16
N ASP A 83 -12.79 16.33 6.68
CA ASP A 83 -11.33 16.40 6.55
C ASP A 83 -10.61 16.12 7.89
N THR A 84 -11.16 16.56 9.02
CA THR A 84 -10.59 16.27 10.35
C THR A 84 -10.57 14.76 10.65
N THR A 85 -11.61 14.02 10.24
CA THR A 85 -11.68 12.56 10.39
C THR A 85 -10.66 11.87 9.47
N LEU A 86 -10.54 12.33 8.22
CA LEU A 86 -9.55 11.79 7.28
C LEU A 86 -8.11 12.02 7.76
N ASN A 87 -7.81 13.21 8.28
CA ASN A 87 -6.52 13.52 8.88
C ASN A 87 -6.21 12.58 10.05
N TYR A 88 -7.18 12.37 10.93
CA TYR A 88 -7.03 11.45 12.06
C TYR A 88 -6.74 10.00 11.60
N TRP A 89 -7.48 9.50 10.61
CA TRP A 89 -7.22 8.17 10.04
C TRP A 89 -5.85 8.08 9.37
N ALA A 90 -5.41 9.12 8.67
CA ALA A 90 -4.10 9.17 8.04
C ALA A 90 -2.97 9.11 9.09
N GLU A 91 -3.09 9.89 10.18
CA GLU A 91 -2.12 9.91 11.27
C GLU A 91 -2.03 8.54 11.98
N LEU A 92 -3.17 7.93 12.29
CA LEU A 92 -3.19 6.58 12.86
C LEU A 92 -2.56 5.54 11.92
N SER A 93 -2.82 5.68 10.62
CA SER A 93 -2.30 4.77 9.59
C SER A 93 -0.77 4.75 9.45
N LEU A 94 -0.08 5.77 9.98
CA LEU A 94 1.38 5.76 10.08
C LEU A 94 1.90 4.69 11.04
N ARG A 95 1.09 4.26 12.02
CA ARG A 95 1.49 3.28 13.05
C ARG A 95 0.79 1.94 12.88
N VAL A 96 -0.48 1.95 12.48
CA VAL A 96 -1.31 0.76 12.35
C VAL A 96 -2.32 0.95 11.23
N ASN A 97 -2.56 -0.07 10.41
CA ASN A 97 -3.52 0.05 9.33
C ASN A 97 -4.93 0.34 9.86
N VAL A 98 -5.54 1.41 9.33
CA VAL A 98 -6.94 1.75 9.57
C VAL A 98 -7.79 1.21 8.43
N LEU A 99 -8.86 0.49 8.75
CA LEU A 99 -9.84 -0.04 7.81
C LEU A 99 -11.21 0.56 8.10
N ALA A 100 -12.04 0.71 7.07
CA ALA A 100 -13.46 0.99 7.25
C ALA A 100 -14.31 -0.21 6.81
N TYR A 101 -15.34 -0.53 7.58
CA TYR A 101 -16.42 -1.42 7.18
C TYR A 101 -17.69 -0.65 6.87
N ALA A 102 -18.37 -1.05 5.80
CA ALA A 102 -19.77 -0.72 5.58
C ALA A 102 -20.61 -1.98 5.79
N VAL A 103 -21.60 -1.91 6.66
CA VAL A 103 -22.55 -3.01 6.92
C VAL A 103 -23.90 -2.65 6.32
N ASP A 104 -24.34 -3.46 5.37
CA ASP A 104 -25.71 -3.45 4.85
C ASP A 104 -26.58 -4.24 5.83
N LEU A 105 -27.42 -3.54 6.59
CA LEU A 105 -28.24 -4.14 7.64
C LEU A 105 -29.36 -5.04 7.09
N LYS A 106 -29.75 -4.88 5.81
CA LYS A 106 -30.84 -5.64 5.20
C LYS A 106 -30.39 -7.03 4.79
N ASN A 107 -29.22 -7.11 4.16
CA ASN A 107 -28.66 -8.38 3.67
C ASN A 107 -27.54 -8.91 4.57
N GLU A 108 -27.19 -8.16 5.61
CA GLU A 108 -26.06 -8.40 6.51
C GLU A 108 -24.72 -8.53 5.76
N ASN A 109 -24.57 -7.86 4.62
CA ASN A 109 -23.34 -7.87 3.85
C ASN A 109 -22.31 -6.92 4.47
N ILE A 110 -21.06 -7.35 4.48
CA ILE A 110 -19.92 -6.59 5.01
C ILE A 110 -19.02 -6.21 3.84
N TYR A 111 -18.81 -4.91 3.66
CA TYR A 111 -17.87 -4.34 2.70
C TYR A 111 -16.69 -3.74 3.45
N ILE A 112 -15.49 -3.90 2.92
CA ILE A 112 -14.25 -3.42 3.55
C ILE A 112 -13.46 -2.54 2.59
N THR A 113 -12.72 -1.57 3.13
CA THR A 113 -11.76 -0.76 2.37
C THR A 113 -10.39 -1.45 2.30
N LYS A 114 -9.53 -0.99 1.38
CA LYS A 114 -8.08 -1.12 1.57
C LYS A 114 -7.64 -0.28 2.79
N PRO A 115 -6.40 -0.43 3.30
CA PRO A 115 -5.84 0.47 4.29
C PRO A 115 -6.06 1.94 3.92
N MET A 116 -6.65 2.70 4.84
CA MET A 116 -7.30 3.97 4.54
C MET A 116 -6.34 5.09 4.16
N PHE A 117 -5.07 5.01 4.55
CA PHE A 117 -4.09 6.08 4.37
C PHE A 117 -4.14 6.75 2.99
N TRP A 118 -3.89 5.99 1.92
CA TRP A 118 -3.79 6.55 0.58
C TRP A 118 -5.10 7.14 0.04
N GLN A 119 -6.24 6.60 0.47
CA GLN A 119 -7.54 7.15 0.12
C GLN A 119 -7.82 8.43 0.93
N ALA A 120 -7.50 8.42 2.22
CA ALA A 120 -7.70 9.58 3.09
C ALA A 120 -6.84 10.77 2.64
N THR A 121 -5.54 10.58 2.42
CA THR A 121 -4.63 11.65 2.00
C THR A 121 -4.99 12.25 0.64
N LYS A 122 -5.54 11.45 -0.28
CA LYS A 122 -6.04 11.91 -1.58
C LYS A 122 -7.29 12.79 -1.46
N LEU A 123 -8.13 12.53 -0.46
CA LEU A 123 -9.40 13.24 -0.28
C LEU A 123 -9.26 14.54 0.54
N ILE A 124 -8.18 14.71 1.30
CA ILE A 124 -7.91 15.91 2.11
C ILE A 124 -7.52 17.06 1.18
N ASP A 125 -8.28 18.16 1.25
CA ASP A 125 -8.04 19.37 0.48
C ASP A 125 -8.21 20.67 1.31
N GLY A 126 -8.47 20.56 2.61
CA GLY A 126 -8.62 21.72 3.50
C GLY A 126 -9.99 22.38 3.42
N SER A 127 -10.89 21.90 2.55
CA SER A 127 -12.25 22.43 2.47
C SER A 127 -13.14 21.92 3.60
N LYS A 128 -14.19 22.68 3.92
CA LYS A 128 -15.22 22.24 4.89
C LYS A 128 -16.21 21.23 4.30
N ARG A 129 -16.05 20.83 3.03
CA ARG A 129 -16.97 19.94 2.33
C ARG A 129 -16.74 18.49 2.78
N SER A 130 -17.82 17.78 3.07
CA SER A 130 -17.72 16.35 3.36
C SER A 130 -17.26 15.56 2.13
N LYS A 131 -16.42 14.56 2.38
CA LYS A 131 -15.90 13.62 1.38
C LYS A 131 -16.68 12.31 1.40
N SER A 132 -16.48 11.53 0.36
CA SER A 132 -16.98 10.16 0.27
C SER A 132 -15.80 9.20 0.15
N ILE A 133 -15.85 8.13 0.92
CA ILE A 133 -14.89 7.03 0.84
C ILE A 133 -15.50 5.87 0.05
N GLU A 134 -14.63 5.11 -0.59
CA GLU A 134 -14.91 4.00 -1.47
C GLU A 134 -14.46 2.69 -0.82
N PHE A 135 -15.34 1.69 -0.93
CA PHE A 135 -15.10 0.32 -0.49
C PHE A 135 -14.70 -0.54 -1.67
N LEU A 136 -14.21 -1.75 -1.41
CA LEU A 136 -13.90 -2.68 -2.48
C LEU A 136 -15.20 -3.14 -3.21
N PRO A 137 -15.12 -3.45 -4.53
CA PRO A 137 -16.29 -3.78 -5.36
C PRO A 137 -17.08 -5.01 -4.89
N VAL A 138 -18.41 -4.99 -5.09
CA VAL A 138 -19.38 -5.98 -4.58
C VAL A 138 -19.18 -7.40 -5.12
N ASP A 139 -18.70 -7.55 -6.35
CA ASP A 139 -18.39 -8.85 -6.97
C ASP A 139 -17.27 -9.62 -6.26
N GLN A 140 -16.61 -8.99 -5.29
CA GLN A 140 -15.58 -9.58 -4.45
C GLN A 140 -16.06 -10.03 -3.06
N TYR A 141 -17.37 -10.03 -2.73
CA TYR A 141 -17.80 -10.18 -1.32
C TYR A 141 -18.78 -11.30 -0.95
N HIS A 142 -18.27 -12.15 -0.05
CA HIS A 142 -18.97 -12.79 1.07
C HIS A 142 -18.23 -12.42 2.38
N SER A 143 -18.84 -12.60 3.56
CA SER A 143 -18.21 -12.26 4.85
C SER A 143 -16.85 -12.93 5.09
N GLU A 144 -16.62 -14.10 4.47
CA GLU A 144 -15.33 -14.79 4.49
C GLU A 144 -14.22 -13.98 3.81
N VAL A 145 -14.54 -13.31 2.69
CA VAL A 145 -13.57 -12.47 1.98
C VAL A 145 -13.22 -11.25 2.82
N ALA A 146 -14.20 -10.63 3.47
CA ALA A 146 -13.95 -9.52 4.39
C ALA A 146 -12.95 -9.96 5.48
N GLY A 147 -13.17 -11.12 6.12
CA GLY A 147 -12.27 -11.64 7.14
C GLY A 147 -10.86 -11.98 6.62
N ALA A 148 -10.74 -12.59 5.45
CA ALA A 148 -9.45 -12.87 4.82
C ALA A 148 -8.68 -11.57 4.51
N LEU A 149 -9.39 -10.52 4.04
CA LEU A 149 -8.79 -9.21 3.78
C LEU A 149 -8.40 -8.49 5.07
N THR A 150 -9.19 -8.58 6.13
CA THR A 150 -8.82 -8.07 7.46
C THR A 150 -7.50 -8.68 7.91
N TYR A 151 -7.38 -10.01 7.83
CA TYR A 151 -6.16 -10.72 8.18
C TYR A 151 -4.98 -10.27 7.31
N ALA A 152 -5.15 -10.22 5.98
CA ALA A 152 -4.12 -9.78 5.06
C ALA A 152 -3.66 -8.34 5.32
N PHE A 153 -4.58 -7.42 5.62
CA PHE A 153 -4.26 -6.02 5.91
C PHE A 153 -3.69 -5.81 7.32
N ALA A 154 -3.96 -6.69 8.27
CA ALA A 154 -3.26 -6.69 9.57
C ALA A 154 -1.78 -7.07 9.44
N LEU A 155 -1.45 -7.91 8.45
CA LEU A 155 -0.07 -8.30 8.13
C LEU A 155 0.62 -7.38 7.13
N ALA A 156 -0.13 -6.50 6.45
CA ALA A 156 0.41 -5.61 5.44
C ALA A 156 1.35 -4.56 6.04
N PRO A 157 2.36 -4.10 5.29
CA PRO A 157 3.18 -2.96 5.69
C PRO A 157 2.33 -1.74 6.05
N THR A 158 2.76 -1.00 7.06
CA THR A 158 2.09 0.24 7.48
C THR A 158 2.34 1.35 6.45
N ALA A 159 1.61 2.47 6.57
CA ALA A 159 1.90 3.63 5.73
C ALA A 159 3.34 4.13 5.93
N SER A 160 3.85 4.13 7.17
CA SER A 160 5.23 4.53 7.47
C SER A 160 6.26 3.64 6.79
N ASP A 161 6.08 2.32 6.82
CA ASP A 161 6.98 1.38 6.14
C ASP A 161 7.03 1.65 4.64
N ILE A 162 5.85 1.85 4.03
CA ILE A 162 5.73 2.13 2.59
C ILE A 162 6.36 3.48 2.25
N ILE A 163 6.09 4.53 3.02
CA ILE A 163 6.66 5.88 2.79
C ILE A 163 8.18 5.83 2.89
N HIS A 164 8.71 5.17 3.92
CA HIS A 164 10.15 5.02 4.11
C HIS A 164 10.79 4.29 2.92
N ASN A 165 10.28 3.12 2.56
CA ASN A 165 10.82 2.33 1.46
C ASN A 165 10.64 3.02 0.11
N HIS A 166 9.58 3.80 -0.08
CA HIS A 166 9.42 4.59 -1.29
C HIS A 166 10.46 5.74 -1.35
N LYS A 167 10.77 6.40 -0.23
CA LYS A 167 11.86 7.39 -0.19
C LYS A 167 13.22 6.76 -0.48
N VAL A 168 13.49 5.56 0.06
CA VAL A 168 14.71 4.80 -0.25
C VAL A 168 14.74 4.49 -1.74
N ALA A 169 13.66 3.95 -2.30
CA ALA A 169 13.54 3.66 -3.72
C ALA A 169 13.86 4.89 -4.60
N LEU A 170 13.32 6.06 -4.27
CA LEU A 170 13.53 7.28 -5.05
C LEU A 170 14.98 7.80 -4.94
N LYS A 171 15.59 7.70 -3.76
CA LYS A 171 16.98 8.14 -3.54
C LYS A 171 18.01 7.22 -4.20
N HIS A 172 17.73 5.91 -4.21
CA HIS A 172 18.62 4.87 -4.72
C HIS A 172 18.19 4.34 -6.09
N LEU A 173 17.24 5.00 -6.77
CA LEU A 173 16.71 4.53 -8.05
C LEU A 173 17.82 4.37 -9.09
N MET A 174 18.73 5.33 -9.15
CA MET A 174 19.86 5.32 -10.08
C MET A 174 20.80 4.16 -9.78
N GLU A 175 21.19 3.99 -8.52
CA GLU A 175 22.03 2.89 -8.06
C GLU A 175 21.41 1.51 -8.37
N PHE A 176 20.10 1.35 -8.14
CA PHE A 176 19.39 0.12 -8.49
C PHE A 176 19.37 -0.17 -10.00
N ILE A 177 19.27 0.87 -10.83
CA ILE A 177 19.27 0.73 -12.29
C ILE A 177 20.70 0.48 -12.81
N GLU A 178 21.71 1.14 -12.26
CA GLU A 178 23.11 0.87 -12.57
C GLU A 178 23.48 -0.57 -12.20
N PHE A 179 23.07 -1.03 -11.02
CA PHE A 179 23.24 -2.41 -10.57
C PHE A 179 22.53 -3.42 -11.50
N TYR A 180 21.31 -3.10 -11.94
CA TYR A 180 20.59 -3.89 -12.93
C TYR A 180 21.38 -3.98 -14.24
N VAL A 181 21.82 -2.86 -14.81
CA VAL A 181 22.62 -2.84 -16.05
C VAL A 181 23.90 -3.64 -15.88
N GLY A 182 24.64 -3.44 -14.78
CA GLY A 182 25.85 -4.18 -14.47
C GLY A 182 25.64 -5.69 -14.47
N THR A 183 24.53 -6.15 -13.89
CA THR A 183 24.15 -7.58 -13.85
C THR A 183 24.03 -8.23 -15.25
N PHE A 184 23.70 -7.46 -16.29
CA PHE A 184 23.60 -7.96 -17.67
C PHE A 184 24.77 -7.53 -18.56
N HIS A 185 25.64 -6.62 -18.08
CA HIS A 185 26.78 -6.11 -18.83
C HIS A 185 28.08 -6.87 -18.53
N TYR A 186 28.29 -7.24 -17.27
CA TYR A 186 29.52 -7.91 -16.84
C TYR A 186 29.53 -9.41 -17.17
N ASP A 187 30.71 -10.02 -17.06
CA ASP A 187 30.88 -11.46 -17.26
C ASP A 187 29.95 -12.23 -16.31
N ILE A 188 29.14 -13.12 -16.88
CA ILE A 188 28.07 -13.81 -16.17
C ILE A 188 28.58 -14.67 -15.01
N HIS A 189 29.83 -15.13 -15.06
CA HIS A 189 30.42 -15.99 -14.04
C HIS A 189 31.15 -15.21 -12.95
N LEU A 190 31.38 -13.91 -13.14
CA LEU A 190 31.97 -13.08 -12.11
C LEU A 190 30.95 -12.74 -11.03
N PRO A 191 31.39 -12.64 -9.77
CA PRO A 191 30.56 -12.23 -8.67
C PRO A 191 30.26 -10.73 -8.74
N THR A 192 29.12 -10.33 -8.18
CA THR A 192 28.85 -8.92 -7.95
C THR A 192 29.72 -8.35 -6.84
N ASP A 193 30.28 -7.15 -7.05
CA ASP A 193 30.98 -6.39 -6.01
C ASP A 193 30.01 -5.62 -5.10
N GLU A 194 28.71 -5.62 -5.41
CA GLU A 194 27.68 -4.81 -4.73
C GLU A 194 26.51 -5.63 -4.13
N PRO A 195 26.78 -6.64 -3.27
CA PRO A 195 25.73 -7.49 -2.70
C PRO A 195 24.72 -6.72 -1.82
N ASP A 196 25.15 -5.64 -1.18
CA ASP A 196 24.29 -4.81 -0.32
C ASP A 196 23.27 -3.99 -1.13
N VAL A 197 23.59 -3.62 -2.37
CA VAL A 197 22.65 -2.96 -3.29
C VAL A 197 21.53 -3.92 -3.65
N PHE A 198 21.87 -5.18 -3.97
CA PHE A 198 20.88 -6.21 -4.23
C PHE A 198 19.98 -6.49 -3.01
N ARG A 199 20.58 -6.61 -1.82
CA ARG A 199 19.81 -6.81 -0.58
C ARG A 199 18.82 -5.67 -0.34
N SER A 200 19.30 -4.43 -0.46
CA SER A 200 18.47 -3.23 -0.31
C SER A 200 17.34 -3.18 -1.34
N PHE A 201 17.63 -3.54 -2.59
CA PHE A 201 16.62 -3.64 -3.65
C PHE A 201 15.53 -4.67 -3.32
N LEU A 202 15.90 -5.88 -2.85
CA LEU A 202 14.94 -6.91 -2.46
C LEU A 202 14.07 -6.48 -1.26
N ASP A 203 14.67 -5.82 -0.26
CA ASP A 203 13.95 -5.30 0.90
C ASP A 203 12.91 -4.25 0.52
N VAL A 204 13.29 -3.31 -0.35
CA VAL A 204 12.37 -2.30 -0.87
C VAL A 204 11.25 -2.95 -1.70
N CYS A 205 11.59 -3.90 -2.58
CA CYS A 205 10.59 -4.64 -3.37
C CYS A 205 9.59 -5.36 -2.48
N ARG A 206 10.04 -6.02 -1.41
CA ARG A 206 9.19 -6.75 -0.46
C ARG A 206 8.11 -5.87 0.16
N ILE A 207 8.42 -4.60 0.44
CA ILE A 207 7.46 -3.66 1.02
C ILE A 207 6.58 -3.02 -0.06
N LEU A 208 7.17 -2.48 -1.13
CA LEU A 208 6.43 -1.72 -2.13
C LEU A 208 5.56 -2.61 -3.03
N MET A 209 5.91 -3.87 -3.20
CA MET A 209 5.19 -4.82 -4.06
C MET A 209 4.30 -5.78 -3.26
N TRP A 210 4.12 -5.56 -1.95
CA TRP A 210 3.34 -6.44 -1.07
C TRP A 210 1.94 -6.80 -1.60
N ASP A 211 1.22 -5.80 -2.14
CA ASP A 211 -0.15 -5.97 -2.65
C ASP A 211 -0.22 -6.22 -4.16
N MET A 212 0.94 -6.37 -4.83
CA MET A 212 0.99 -6.61 -6.27
C MET A 212 0.81 -8.11 -6.55
N ARG A 213 -0.20 -8.42 -7.36
CA ARG A 213 -0.29 -9.72 -8.01
C ARG A 213 0.56 -9.67 -9.27
N TYR A 214 1.46 -10.62 -9.39
CA TYR A 214 2.23 -10.86 -10.61
C TYR A 214 2.04 -12.31 -11.02
N ASP A 215 2.01 -12.53 -12.33
CA ASP A 215 1.89 -13.87 -12.88
C ASP A 215 3.17 -14.65 -12.62
N LYS A 216 3.03 -15.98 -12.56
CA LYS A 216 4.17 -16.88 -12.47
C LYS A 216 5.06 -16.65 -13.69
N SER A 217 6.35 -16.38 -13.47
CA SER A 217 7.32 -16.35 -14.55
C SER A 217 7.55 -17.77 -15.06
N ALA A 218 7.47 -17.97 -16.38
CA ALA A 218 7.88 -19.22 -17.01
C ALA A 218 9.40 -19.47 -16.88
N GLU A 219 10.18 -18.42 -16.61
CA GLU A 219 11.64 -18.47 -16.45
C GLU A 219 12.09 -18.85 -15.03
N LEU A 220 11.17 -18.85 -14.05
CA LEU A 220 11.47 -19.18 -12.64
C LEU A 220 10.80 -20.49 -12.23
N SER A 221 11.56 -21.38 -11.59
CA SER A 221 11.04 -22.57 -10.92
C SER A 221 10.09 -22.22 -9.76
N GLU A 222 9.32 -23.19 -9.29
CA GLU A 222 8.39 -22.98 -8.17
C GLU A 222 9.10 -22.57 -6.87
N GLU A 223 10.32 -23.05 -6.65
CA GLU A 223 11.11 -22.68 -5.48
C GLU A 223 11.65 -21.24 -5.60
N GLU A 224 12.20 -20.89 -6.76
CA GLU A 224 12.65 -19.52 -7.06
C GLU A 224 11.52 -18.51 -6.89
N GLN A 225 10.29 -18.85 -7.29
CA GLN A 225 9.12 -17.99 -7.09
C GLN A 225 8.79 -17.79 -5.60
N LYS A 226 8.88 -18.83 -4.77
CA LYS A 226 8.63 -18.73 -3.32
C LYS A 226 9.72 -17.95 -2.59
N CYS A 227 10.94 -18.00 -3.09
CA CYS A 227 12.12 -17.38 -2.50
C CYS A 227 12.59 -16.11 -3.23
N LEU A 228 11.79 -15.59 -4.16
CA LEU A 228 12.16 -14.49 -5.07
C LEU A 228 12.72 -13.26 -4.36
N LEU A 229 12.16 -12.91 -3.19
CA LEU A 229 12.54 -11.75 -2.39
C LEU A 229 13.48 -12.11 -1.21
N ARG A 230 14.08 -13.31 -1.21
CA ARG A 230 14.99 -13.77 -0.14
C ARG A 230 16.43 -13.73 -0.60
N TYR A 231 17.21 -12.81 -0.06
CA TYR A 231 18.64 -12.68 -0.38
C TYR A 231 19.41 -14.00 -0.15
N GLU A 232 19.17 -14.66 0.98
CA GLU A 232 19.91 -15.87 1.38
C GLU A 232 19.67 -17.04 0.43
N TYR A 233 18.53 -17.06 -0.27
CA TYR A 233 18.25 -18.07 -1.27
C TYR A 233 19.16 -17.86 -2.49
N TRP A 234 19.19 -16.64 -3.04
CA TRP A 234 19.99 -16.30 -4.21
C TRP A 234 21.49 -16.41 -3.93
N ALA A 235 21.94 -16.02 -2.73
CA ALA A 235 23.33 -16.18 -2.32
C ALA A 235 23.78 -17.65 -2.35
N LYS A 236 22.90 -18.58 -1.95
CA LYS A 236 23.20 -20.03 -1.96
C LYS A 236 23.21 -20.68 -3.34
N GLN A 237 22.64 -20.02 -4.36
CA GLN A 237 22.68 -20.53 -5.74
C GLN A 237 24.04 -20.29 -6.41
N GLY A 238 24.88 -19.41 -5.85
CA GLY A 238 26.28 -19.28 -6.24
C GLY A 238 27.13 -20.43 -5.69
N ASN A 239 28.21 -20.78 -6.38
CA ASN A 239 29.15 -21.78 -5.87
C ASN A 239 29.81 -21.25 -4.58
N LEU A 240 29.38 -21.86 -3.47
CA LEU A 240 29.59 -21.68 -2.02
C LEU A 240 30.98 -21.29 -1.47
N ILE A 241 31.95 -20.85 -2.26
CA ILE A 241 33.32 -20.70 -1.75
C ILE A 241 33.52 -19.35 -1.02
N TYR A 242 32.77 -18.28 -1.34
CA TYR A 242 33.05 -16.93 -0.78
C TYR A 242 31.85 -15.99 -0.51
N ASP A 243 30.63 -16.48 -0.27
CA ASP A 243 29.42 -15.63 -0.08
C ASP A 243 29.14 -14.67 -1.28
N GLU A 244 29.72 -15.01 -2.43
CA GLU A 244 29.67 -14.23 -3.66
C GLU A 244 28.50 -14.69 -4.54
N ILE A 245 27.78 -13.73 -5.14
CA ILE A 245 26.65 -14.02 -6.04
C ILE A 245 27.07 -13.73 -7.48
N PRO A 246 27.26 -14.75 -8.33
CA PRO A 246 27.56 -14.56 -9.75
C PRO A 246 26.44 -13.83 -10.48
N HIS A 247 26.80 -13.03 -11.50
CA HIS A 247 25.81 -12.28 -12.28
C HIS A 247 24.73 -13.17 -12.92
N TYR A 248 25.06 -14.38 -13.40
CA TYR A 248 24.06 -15.30 -13.96
C TYR A 248 22.95 -15.68 -12.96
N VAL A 249 23.25 -15.70 -11.65
CA VAL A 249 22.27 -15.95 -10.59
C VAL A 249 21.37 -14.74 -10.41
N LEU A 250 21.96 -13.53 -10.39
CA LEU A 250 21.26 -12.26 -10.21
C LEU A 250 20.35 -11.89 -11.39
N GLN A 251 20.71 -12.27 -12.61
CA GLN A 251 19.94 -11.96 -13.82
C GLN A 251 18.48 -12.41 -13.70
N LYS A 252 18.22 -13.58 -13.10
CA LYS A 252 16.87 -14.12 -12.93
C LYS A 252 15.95 -13.23 -12.07
N PRO A 253 16.24 -12.99 -10.77
CA PRO A 253 15.40 -12.13 -9.95
C PRO A 253 15.38 -10.70 -10.46
N MET A 254 16.51 -10.17 -10.94
CA MET A 254 16.58 -8.78 -11.40
C MET A 254 15.70 -8.56 -12.64
N LYS A 255 15.79 -9.43 -13.66
CA LYS A 255 14.96 -9.33 -14.89
C LYS A 255 13.47 -9.31 -14.56
N PHE A 256 13.05 -10.13 -13.59
CA PHE A 256 11.65 -10.23 -13.20
C PHE A 256 11.19 -9.08 -12.29
N LEU A 257 11.98 -8.73 -11.27
CA LEU A 257 11.58 -7.77 -10.24
C LEU A 257 11.70 -6.32 -10.70
N MET A 258 12.72 -5.96 -11.49
CA MET A 258 13.00 -4.56 -11.82
C MET A 258 11.81 -3.85 -12.52
N PRO A 259 11.16 -4.44 -13.55
CA PRO A 259 9.97 -3.83 -14.16
C PRO A 259 8.83 -3.64 -13.15
N LEU A 260 8.59 -4.64 -12.29
CA LEU A 260 7.55 -4.58 -11.27
C LEU A 260 7.84 -3.54 -10.19
N PHE A 261 9.11 -3.41 -9.80
CA PHE A 261 9.60 -2.40 -8.88
C PHE A 261 9.35 -1.00 -9.44
N ILE A 262 9.77 -0.72 -10.67
CA ILE A 262 9.55 0.57 -11.34
C ILE A 262 8.06 0.89 -11.44
N LYS A 263 7.23 -0.08 -11.80
CA LYS A 263 5.77 0.06 -11.83
C LYS A 263 5.20 0.41 -10.45
N SER A 264 5.74 -0.20 -9.38
CA SER A 264 5.34 0.12 -8.02
C SER A 264 5.75 1.52 -7.60
N VAL A 265 6.99 1.95 -7.88
CA VAL A 265 7.46 3.31 -7.62
C VAL A 265 6.59 4.34 -8.37
N LYS A 266 6.31 4.12 -9.66
CA LYS A 266 5.38 4.97 -10.44
C LYS A 266 4.01 5.06 -9.78
N ARG A 267 3.46 3.92 -9.34
CA ARG A 267 2.16 3.87 -8.63
C ARG A 267 2.17 4.70 -7.35
N TYR A 268 3.22 4.66 -6.55
CA TYR A 268 3.32 5.48 -5.34
C TYR A 268 3.61 6.94 -5.64
N ASN A 269 4.38 7.28 -6.68
CA ASN A 269 4.52 8.64 -7.18
C ASN A 269 3.15 9.26 -7.48
N THR A 270 2.30 8.55 -8.23
CA THR A 270 0.93 8.99 -8.51
C THR A 270 0.13 9.20 -7.22
N ARG A 271 0.20 8.28 -6.25
CA ARG A 271 -0.51 8.42 -4.97
C ARG A 271 -0.06 9.64 -4.17
N VAL A 272 1.24 9.96 -4.17
CA VAL A 272 1.78 11.14 -3.51
C VAL A 272 1.34 12.42 -4.21
N LEU A 273 1.37 12.46 -5.55
CA LEU A 273 0.94 13.61 -6.34
C LEU A 273 -0.59 13.85 -6.25
N ASP A 274 -1.38 12.78 -6.22
CA ASP A 274 -2.84 12.84 -5.97
C ASP A 274 -3.15 13.42 -4.58
N ALA A 275 -2.28 13.17 -3.60
CA ALA A 275 -2.37 13.65 -2.22
C ALA A 275 -1.50 14.89 -1.95
N ARG A 276 -1.16 15.67 -2.99
CA ARG A 276 -0.23 16.80 -2.90
C ARG A 276 -0.57 17.82 -1.81
N TYR A 277 -1.87 18.07 -1.56
CA TYR A 277 -2.30 18.96 -0.48
C TYR A 277 -1.83 18.42 0.88
N TYR A 278 -2.13 17.17 1.19
CA TYR A 278 -1.69 16.53 2.44
C TYR A 278 -0.16 16.60 2.61
N TRP A 279 0.59 16.24 1.57
CA TRP A 279 2.05 16.21 1.65
C TRP A 279 2.70 17.58 1.74
N LEU A 280 2.09 18.62 1.16
CA LEU A 280 2.56 20.00 1.29
C LEU A 280 2.70 20.43 2.76
N TYR A 281 1.76 19.99 3.61
CA TYR A 281 1.73 20.38 5.03
C TYR A 281 2.38 19.36 5.97
N ASN A 282 2.52 18.11 5.57
CA ASN A 282 3.06 17.04 6.43
C ASN A 282 4.50 16.65 6.09
N ASP A 283 4.88 16.64 4.80
CA ASP A 283 6.24 16.31 4.35
C ASP A 283 6.52 16.85 2.93
N CYS A 284 6.79 18.15 2.87
CA CYS A 284 7.06 18.83 1.60
C CYS A 284 8.33 18.28 0.89
N ASN A 285 9.30 17.79 1.66
CA ASN A 285 10.52 17.19 1.12
C ASN A 285 10.21 15.88 0.38
N TYR A 286 9.29 15.07 0.89
CA TYR A 286 8.84 13.87 0.21
C TYR A 286 8.07 14.19 -1.07
N LEU A 287 7.17 15.17 -1.03
CA LEU A 287 6.47 15.65 -2.22
C LEU A 287 7.44 16.13 -3.29
N ARG A 288 8.47 16.88 -2.88
CA ARG A 288 9.54 17.36 -3.76
C ARG A 288 10.32 16.20 -4.38
N LEU A 289 10.74 15.23 -3.57
CA LEU A 289 11.47 14.05 -4.04
C LEU A 289 10.69 13.30 -5.12
N VAL A 290 9.38 13.11 -4.93
CA VAL A 290 8.49 12.50 -5.93
C VAL A 290 8.38 13.36 -7.19
N TYR A 291 8.23 14.67 -7.04
CA TYR A 291 8.07 15.59 -8.16
C TYR A 291 9.32 15.66 -9.05
N GLU A 292 10.50 15.74 -8.42
CA GLU A 292 11.79 15.85 -9.09
C GLU A 292 12.27 14.53 -9.69
N CYS A 293 11.76 13.39 -9.19
CA CYS A 293 12.07 12.07 -9.73
C CYS A 293 11.50 11.91 -11.14
N VAL A 294 12.39 11.90 -12.14
CA VAL A 294 12.04 11.61 -13.53
C VAL A 294 12.03 10.10 -13.72
N MET A 295 10.84 9.53 -13.90
CA MET A 295 10.67 8.12 -14.24
C MET A 295 10.58 7.98 -15.77
N PRO A 296 11.33 7.07 -16.38
CA PRO A 296 11.28 6.87 -17.83
C PRO A 296 9.96 6.25 -18.29
N GLU A 297 9.53 6.61 -19.50
CA GLU A 297 8.21 6.22 -20.01
C GLU A 297 8.13 4.72 -20.33
N ASP A 298 9.19 4.15 -20.94
CA ASP A 298 9.26 2.78 -21.46
C ASP A 298 10.23 1.90 -20.63
N LEU A 299 9.78 1.46 -19.45
CA LEU A 299 10.56 0.61 -18.52
C LEU A 299 9.84 -0.68 -18.11
N ASP A 300 8.73 -0.99 -18.76
CA ASP A 300 7.97 -2.20 -18.44
C ASP A 300 8.64 -3.45 -19.07
N SER A 301 9.75 -3.27 -19.81
CA SER A 301 10.56 -4.31 -20.45
C SER A 301 12.04 -4.22 -20.07
N HIS A 302 12.74 -5.35 -20.13
CA HIS A 302 14.18 -5.45 -19.84
C HIS A 302 14.99 -4.50 -20.73
N GLU A 303 14.67 -4.44 -22.01
CA GLU A 303 15.36 -3.69 -23.05
C GLU A 303 15.16 -2.19 -22.87
N GLY A 304 13.95 -1.76 -22.47
CA GLY A 304 13.67 -0.38 -22.11
C GLY A 304 14.49 0.09 -20.92
N ILE A 305 14.59 -0.75 -19.88
CA ILE A 305 15.40 -0.47 -18.68
C ILE A 305 16.89 -0.43 -19.03
N MET A 306 17.41 -1.40 -19.78
CA MET A 306 18.82 -1.42 -20.20
C MET A 306 19.18 -0.17 -21.00
N ARG A 307 18.37 0.22 -21.99
CA ARG A 307 18.59 1.43 -22.79
C ARG A 307 18.65 2.66 -21.91
N TRP A 308 17.67 2.84 -21.01
CA TRP A 308 17.65 3.99 -20.14
C TRP A 308 18.83 4.02 -19.16
N GLY A 309 19.21 2.85 -18.65
CA GLY A 309 20.37 2.66 -17.79
C GLY A 309 21.71 2.99 -18.46
N TYR A 310 21.85 2.83 -19.77
CA TYR A 310 23.04 3.31 -20.48
C TYR A 310 23.01 4.84 -20.71
N ASP A 311 21.83 5.44 -20.83
CA ASP A 311 21.63 6.87 -21.11
C ASP A 311 21.51 7.76 -19.84
N LEU A 312 21.80 7.22 -18.65
CA LEU A 312 21.54 7.83 -17.33
C LEU A 312 22.10 9.25 -17.16
N ARG A 313 23.21 9.58 -17.83
CA ARG A 313 23.88 10.89 -17.69
C ARG A 313 23.16 12.04 -18.40
N ILE A 314 22.20 11.74 -19.28
CA ILE A 314 21.52 12.75 -20.13
C ILE A 314 20.12 13.12 -19.57
N ASN A 315 19.50 12.25 -18.79
CA ASN A 315 18.07 12.34 -18.43
C ASN A 315 17.77 13.10 -17.12
N GLY A 316 18.71 13.93 -16.66
CA GLY A 316 18.77 14.43 -15.28
C GLY A 316 17.75 15.51 -14.90
N ILE A 317 16.83 15.13 -14.02
CA ILE A 317 16.15 15.93 -12.97
C ILE A 317 15.34 17.15 -13.45
N LYS A 318 14.05 17.20 -13.12
CA LYS A 318 13.22 18.39 -13.35
C LYS A 318 13.83 19.62 -12.65
N LYS A 319 13.72 20.80 -13.28
CA LYS A 319 14.34 22.00 -12.73
C LYS A 319 13.66 22.40 -11.41
N PRO A 320 14.42 22.85 -10.38
CA PRO A 320 13.85 23.28 -9.09
C PRO A 320 12.80 24.40 -9.20
N ALA A 321 12.89 25.26 -10.22
CA ALA A 321 11.92 26.33 -10.47
C ALA A 321 10.50 25.80 -10.74
N ASP A 322 10.39 24.61 -11.36
CA ASP A 322 9.10 24.02 -11.72
C ASP A 322 8.32 23.57 -10.47
N PHE A 323 9.04 23.21 -9.40
CA PHE A 323 8.42 22.80 -8.14
C PHE A 323 7.72 23.96 -7.42
N TYR A 324 8.31 25.15 -7.38
CA TYR A 324 7.67 26.31 -6.75
C TYR A 324 6.36 26.72 -7.46
N MET A 325 6.35 26.61 -8.79
CA MET A 325 5.13 26.84 -9.58
C MET A 325 4.06 25.79 -9.28
N PHE A 326 4.45 24.52 -9.21
CA PHE A 326 3.58 23.42 -8.80
C PHE A 326 2.98 23.62 -7.38
N LEU A 327 3.76 24.14 -6.44
CA LEU A 327 3.26 24.47 -5.10
C LEU A 327 2.24 25.61 -5.10
N ALA A 328 2.44 26.63 -5.95
CA ALA A 328 1.53 27.76 -6.06
C ALA A 328 0.16 27.36 -6.61
N GLU A 329 0.10 26.37 -7.51
CA GLU A 329 -1.14 25.78 -8.00
C GLU A 329 -1.85 24.94 -6.94
N THR A 330 -1.08 24.20 -6.15
CA THR A 330 -1.62 23.32 -5.10
C THR A 330 -2.32 24.10 -3.98
N LYS A 331 -1.81 25.28 -3.61
CA LYS A 331 -2.40 26.14 -2.57
C LYS A 331 -3.70 26.84 -2.97
N LYS A 332 -4.10 26.78 -4.24
CA LYS A 332 -5.35 27.36 -4.75
C LYS A 332 -6.54 26.39 -4.66
N CYS A 333 -6.27 25.10 -4.43
CA CYS A 333 -7.27 24.09 -4.12
C CYS A 333 -7.61 24.17 -2.64
#